data_AF-A0A4V6WHP5-F1
#
_entry.id   AF-A0A4V6WHP5-F1
#
_cell.length_a   1.000
_cell.length_b   1.000
_cell.length_c   1.000
_cell.angle_alpha   90.00
_cell.angle_beta   90.00
_cell.angle_gamma   90.00
#
_symmetry.space_group_name_H-M   'P 1'
#
loop_
_entity.id
_entity.type
_entity.pdbx_description
1 polymer ?
#
loop_
_entity_poly.entity_id
_entity_poly.type
_entity_poly.pdbx_seq_one_letter_code
_entity_poly.pdbx_strand_id
1 'polypeptide(L)'
;MSVDTIKLWHGIQRKSDNARFAVIDVYTESDASVRVRLGSVATEEQRHTLRIGENFPVGEETWQLADVKGWPGEDWIVELRRVAAAPA
;
A
#
# COMPACT_ATOMS: atom_id res chain seq x y z
N MET A 1 -18.20 -12.15 1.32
CA MET A 1 -17.18 -11.66 2.27
C MET A 1 -15.82 -12.02 1.72
N SER A 2 -15.16 -11.10 1.02
CA SER A 2 -13.73 -11.24 0.73
C SER A 2 -13.08 -9.89 1.00
N VAL A 3 -12.20 -9.90 1.99
CA VAL A 3 -11.46 -8.74 2.47
C VAL A 3 -10.41 -8.45 1.40
N ASP A 4 -10.54 -7.34 0.66
CA ASP A 4 -9.60 -6.96 -0.41
C ASP A 4 -8.24 -6.59 0.18
N THR A 5 -7.46 -7.61 0.54
CA THR A 5 -6.07 -7.47 0.95
C THR A 5 -5.18 -7.81 -0.23
N ILE A 6 -4.31 -6.90 -0.62
CA ILE A 6 -3.29 -7.13 -1.64
C ILE A 6 -1.90 -7.13 -0.99
N LYS A 7 -1.02 -7.96 -1.55
CA LYS A 7 0.38 -8.07 -1.13
C LYS A 7 1.27 -7.53 -2.23
N LEU A 8 2.14 -6.61 -1.88
CA LEU A 8 3.10 -5.99 -2.78
C LEU A 8 4.51 -6.41 -2.38
N TRP A 9 5.29 -6.82 -3.37
CA TRP A 9 6.70 -7.12 -3.22
C TRP A 9 7.52 -5.96 -3.78
N HIS A 10 8.76 -5.82 -3.35
CA HIS A 10 9.67 -4.81 -3.87
C HIS A 10 9.76 -4.90 -5.41
N GLY A 11 9.53 -3.77 -6.09
CA GLY A 11 9.62 -3.68 -7.55
C GLY A 11 8.54 -4.46 -8.33
N ILE A 12 7.60 -5.13 -7.66
CA ILE A 12 6.51 -5.87 -8.32
C ILE A 12 5.20 -5.11 -8.18
N GLN A 13 4.73 -4.57 -9.30
CA GLN A 13 3.43 -3.92 -9.38
C GLN A 13 2.29 -4.94 -9.30
N ARG A 14 1.23 -4.64 -8.53
CA ARG A 14 -0.01 -5.42 -8.53
C ARG A 14 -1.21 -4.57 -8.89
N LYS A 15 -2.23 -5.22 -9.43
CA LYS A 15 -3.47 -4.62 -9.89
C LYS A 15 -4.63 -5.16 -9.04
N SER A 16 -5.49 -4.28 -8.55
CA SER A 16 -6.87 -4.57 -8.16
C SER A 16 -7.80 -4.26 -9.33
N ASP A 17 -9.10 -4.56 -9.21
CA ASP A 17 -10.05 -4.30 -10.30
C ASP A 17 -10.03 -2.85 -10.80
N ASN A 18 -9.88 -1.89 -9.87
CA ASN A 18 -9.99 -0.46 -10.12
C ASN A 18 -8.70 0.35 -9.97
N ALA A 19 -7.62 -0.28 -9.46
CA ALA A 19 -6.37 0.44 -9.18
C ALA A 19 -5.12 -0.42 -9.40
N ARG A 20 -3.99 0.25 -9.59
CA ARG A 20 -2.66 -0.36 -9.63
C ARG A 20 -1.83 0.19 -8.49
N PHE A 21 -1.03 -0.66 -7.87
CA PHE A 21 -0.19 -0.31 -6.73
C PHE A 21 1.22 -0.82 -6.97
N ALA A 22 2.21 -0.02 -6.59
CA ALA A 22 3.62 -0.40 -6.60
C ALA A 22 4.32 0.19 -5.38
N VAL A 23 5.08 -0.63 -4.66
CA VAL A 23 5.96 -0.11 -3.62
C VAL A 23 7.21 0.45 -4.29
N ILE A 24 7.50 1.71 -4.01
CA ILE A 24 8.68 2.42 -4.50
C ILE A 24 9.85 2.15 -3.56
N ASP A 25 9.61 2.24 -2.25
CA ASP A 25 10.65 2.07 -1.23
C ASP A 25 10.05 1.76 0.14
N VAL A 26 10.83 1.09 0.99
CA VAL A 26 10.57 0.93 2.43
C VAL A 26 11.82 1.38 3.15
N TYR A 27 11.69 2.26 4.13
CA TYR A 27 12.84 2.80 4.85
C TYR A 27 12.49 3.09 6.30
N THR A 28 13.53 3.25 7.13
CA THR A 28 13.39 3.63 8.53
C THR A 28 13.75 5.11 8.69
N GLU A 29 12.90 5.89 9.36
CA GLU A 29 13.20 7.27 9.74
C GLU A 29 14.13 7.34 10.96
N SER A 30 14.67 8.53 11.25
CA SER A 30 15.60 8.75 12.36
C SER A 30 15.02 8.39 13.74
N ASP A 31 13.69 8.33 13.87
CA ASP A 31 12.96 7.92 15.08
C ASP A 31 12.71 6.41 15.16
N ALA A 32 13.36 5.62 14.30
CA ALA A 32 13.16 4.19 14.11
C ALA A 32 11.77 3.78 13.58
N SER A 33 10.94 4.73 13.13
CA SER A 33 9.66 4.40 12.50
C SER A 33 9.84 3.92 11.05
N VAL A 34 9.10 2.89 10.66
CA VAL A 34 9.09 2.37 9.29
C VAL A 34 8.15 3.19 8.43
N ARG A 35 8.63 3.59 7.25
CA ARG A 35 7.89 4.29 6.21
C ARG A 35 7.85 3.48 4.93
N VAL A 36 6.71 3.53 4.26
CA VAL A 36 6.51 2.92 2.95
C VAL A 36 6.18 4.02 1.95
N ARG A 37 6.99 4.13 0.91
CA ARG A 37 6.69 4.97 -0.25
C ARG A 37 5.96 4.13 -1.28
N LEU A 38 4.72 4.50 -1.58
CA LEU A 38 3.80 3.76 -2.44
C LEU A 38 3.38 4.63 -3.63
N GLY A 39 3.37 4.05 -4.82
CA GLY A 39 2.68 4.59 -5.99
C GLY A 39 1.32 3.90 -6.18
N SER A 40 0.30 4.68 -6.49
CA SER A 40 -1.03 4.16 -6.84
C SER A 40 -1.57 4.83 -8.09
N VAL A 41 -2.29 4.09 -8.94
CA VAL A 41 -2.97 4.62 -10.13
C VAL A 41 -4.40 4.10 -10.16
N ALA A 42 -5.38 5.00 -10.08
CA ALA A 42 -6.78 4.72 -10.40
C ALA A 42 -7.15 5.43 -11.70
N THR A 43 -7.32 6.75 -11.65
CA THR A 43 -7.42 7.64 -12.82
C THR A 43 -6.10 8.35 -13.10
N GLU A 44 -5.44 8.82 -12.05
CA GLU A 44 -4.15 9.52 -12.09
C GLU A 44 -3.12 8.81 -11.19
N GLU A 45 -1.83 9.02 -11.48
CA GLU A 45 -0.75 8.56 -10.61
C GLU A 45 -0.67 9.42 -9.35
N GLN A 46 -0.65 8.76 -8.20
CA GLN A 46 -0.44 9.38 -6.90
C GLN A 46 0.69 8.67 -6.15
N ARG A 47 1.39 9.43 -5.30
CA ARG A 47 2.45 8.92 -4.44
C ARG A 47 2.11 9.20 -2.99
N HIS A 48 2.30 8.18 -2.16
CA HIS A 48 1.99 8.20 -0.74
C HIS A 48 3.22 7.82 0.06
N THR A 49 3.42 8.45 1.21
CA THR A 49 4.40 8.03 2.22
C THR A 49 3.63 7.69 3.49
N LEU A 50 3.60 6.41 3.84
CA LEU A 50 2.68 5.85 4.82
C LEU A 50 3.41 5.16 5.97
N ARG A 51 2.79 5.18 7.15
CA ARG A 51 3.06 4.32 8.31
C ARG A 51 2.02 3.21 8.40
N ILE A 52 2.40 2.12 9.06
CA ILE A 52 1.47 1.03 9.37
C ILE A 52 0.26 1.59 10.11
N GLY A 53 -0.93 1.25 9.62
CA GLY A 53 -2.23 1.72 10.11
C GLY A 53 -2.77 2.98 9.40
N GLU A 54 -1.97 3.70 8.62
CA GLU A 54 -2.44 4.91 7.92
C GLU A 54 -3.34 4.57 6.73
N ASN A 55 -4.40 5.37 6.57
CA ASN A 55 -5.34 5.28 5.46
C ASN A 55 -4.97 6.27 4.36
N PHE A 56 -5.23 5.92 3.11
CA PHE A 56 -5.00 6.76 1.95
C PHE A 56 -6.07 6.54 0.87
N PRO A 57 -6.46 7.59 0.14
CA PRO A 57 -7.45 7.48 -0.93
C PRO A 57 -6.80 6.95 -2.23
N VAL A 58 -7.55 6.15 -2.98
CA VAL A 58 -7.18 5.69 -4.33
C VAL A 58 -8.45 5.67 -5.19
N GLY A 59 -8.62 6.70 -6.02
CA GLY A 59 -9.89 6.91 -6.73
C GLY A 59 -11.03 7.10 -5.74
N GLU A 60 -12.07 6.27 -5.86
CA GLU A 60 -13.23 6.28 -4.96
C GLU A 60 -13.09 5.29 -3.78
N GLU A 61 -11.94 4.65 -3.65
CA GLU A 61 -11.66 3.65 -2.61
C GLU A 61 -10.75 4.24 -1.53
N THR A 62 -10.95 3.77 -0.28
CA THR A 62 -10.01 4.04 0.81
C THR A 62 -9.24 2.77 1.13
N TRP A 63 -7.92 2.87 1.14
CA TRP A 63 -7.00 1.80 1.45
C TRP A 63 -6.21 2.11 2.72
N GLN A 64 -5.68 1.08 3.37
CA GLN A 64 -4.84 1.18 4.55
C GLN A 64 -3.53 0.42 4.32
N LEU A 65 -2.42 0.98 4.77
CA LEU A 65 -1.18 0.23 4.94
C LEU A 65 -1.34 -0.69 6.16
N ALA A 66 -1.64 -1.96 5.92
CA ALA A 66 -2.00 -2.90 6.97
C ALA A 66 -0.78 -3.44 7.72
N ASP A 67 0.28 -3.80 6.99
CA ASP A 67 1.49 -4.36 7.59
C ASP A 67 2.71 -4.30 6.64
N VAL A 68 3.90 -4.44 7.20
CA VAL A 68 5.17 -4.64 6.48
C VAL A 68 5.89 -5.85 7.09
N LYS A 69 5.93 -6.96 6.35
CA LYS A 69 6.50 -8.23 6.82
C LYS A 69 7.89 -8.43 6.24
N GLY A 70 8.79 -9.05 7.01
CA GLY A 70 10.12 -9.45 6.55
C GLY A 70 11.15 -8.31 6.42
N TRP A 71 10.74 -7.05 6.53
CA TRP A 71 11.66 -5.90 6.57
C TRP A 71 12.52 -5.92 7.85
N PRO A 72 13.84 -5.61 7.79
CA PRO A 72 14.63 -5.12 6.65
C PRO A 72 15.34 -6.23 5.84
N GLY A 73 14.89 -7.49 5.91
CA GLY A 73 15.43 -8.57 5.07
C GLY A 73 15.03 -8.42 3.59
N GLU A 74 15.65 -9.18 2.69
CA GLU A 74 15.49 -9.02 1.23
C GLU A 74 14.08 -9.38 0.71
N ASP A 75 13.39 -10.30 1.39
CA ASP A 75 12.07 -10.83 0.99
C ASP A 75 10.91 -10.15 1.73
N TRP A 76 10.90 -8.83 1.78
CA TRP A 76 9.84 -8.09 2.46
C TRP A 76 8.55 -7.98 1.63
N ILE A 77 7.43 -7.84 2.34
CA ILE A 77 6.07 -7.74 1.76
C ILE A 77 5.32 -6.59 2.42
N VAL A 78 4.71 -5.73 1.60
CA VAL A 78 3.76 -4.70 2.04
C VAL A 78 2.34 -5.22 1.85
N GLU A 79 1.54 -5.23 2.91
CA GLU A 79 0.12 -5.60 2.86
C GLU A 79 -0.74 -4.34 2.87
N LEU A 80 -1.61 -4.21 1.85
CA LEU A 80 -2.61 -3.15 1.79
C LEU A 80 -4.00 -3.76 1.95
N ARG A 81 -4.87 -3.08 2.70
CA ARG A 81 -6.25 -3.51 2.94
C ARG A 81 -7.22 -2.44 2.47
N ARG A 82 -8.23 -2.80 1.68
CA ARG A 82 -9.35 -1.90 1.37
C ARG A 82 -10.20 -1.72 2.63
N VAL A 83 -10.46 -0.48 3.01
CA VAL A 83 -11.25 -0.09 4.19
C VAL A 83 -12.68 0.29 3.79
N ALA A 84 -12.84 0.94 2.63
CA ALA A 84 -14.15 1.28 2.07
C ALA A 84 -14.09 1.26 0.54
N ALA A 85 -15.13 0.72 -0.08
CA ALA A 85 -15.44 0.90 -1.50
C ALA A 85 -16.56 1.95 -1.61
N ALA A 86 -16.61 2.69 -2.72
CA ALA A 86 -17.78 3.49 -3.05
C ALA A 86 -19.05 2.60 -3.02
N PRO A 87 -20.18 3.10 -2.50
CA PRO A 87 -21.43 2.37 -2.60
C PRO A 87 -21.78 2.10 -4.07
N ALA A 88 -22.18 0.85 -4.34
CA ALA A 88 -22.58 0.37 -5.67
C ALA A 88 -23.89 0.99 -6.16
#